data_AF-A0A2R3QFV3-F1
#
_entry.id   AF-A0A2R3QFV3-F1
#
_cell.length_a   1.000
_cell.length_b   1.000
_cell.length_c   1.000
_cell.angle_alpha   90.00
_cell.angle_beta   90.00
_cell.angle_gamma   90.00
#
_symmetry.space_group_name_H-M   'P 1'
#
loop_
_entity.id
_entity.type
_entity.pdbx_description
1 polymer ?
#
loop_
_entity_poly.entity_id
_entity_poly.type
_entity_poly.pdbx_seq_one_letter_code
_entity_poly.pdbx_strand_id
1 'polypeptide(L)'
;MSDPRALPPASVPPGQDADQGHYLRAVADMASRCCVTTRQALYNEQGIKLLDQGVRVDSGLYDRLVRHKLRGHLDEQLAVEDMVDVQAVAQEAAAQCESDALIRMLVGARPDIGAAQLLALVRGMTLPQPLAFKLTVMREQRAELYRHSVRMMLASIFLGLASGMGARECVHLAAAALLHDIGVLHMSPAWSDPDRRLNVAERRELMAHPVTAALLIRAQQIYPASVAQAVLEHHECLDGSGYPRGLSGEQISPMGQVLMLAEVAAAFFEKYASDGAAQRLSLMLRMNHRKFAAPLAACLLPALDAQAAQAPLQVTPGQVQAQIELLSQAFADWDARCMALPPSAFAQDGGRCCVFVTQRLMILQKALFEAGSHPQQQAEALAYLQDDAQSLAELALLGREALWQLRSVADAVNGRWPKLQGSDDACDRAVLDWVQALLAQMQEMAIAAP
;
A
#
# COMPACT_ATOMS: atom_id res chain seq x y z
N MET A 1 31.97 6.22 -4.91
CA MET A 1 30.83 6.30 -3.97
C MET A 1 29.60 6.57 -4.81
N SER A 2 28.73 5.57 -4.98
CA SER A 2 27.51 5.67 -5.77
C SER A 2 26.46 6.45 -4.96
N ASP A 3 25.83 7.46 -5.55
CA ASP A 3 24.78 8.23 -4.88
C ASP A 3 23.57 7.32 -4.59
N PRO A 4 23.16 7.12 -3.32
CA PRO A 4 21.98 6.31 -2.99
C PRO A 4 20.67 6.91 -3.53
N ARG A 5 20.69 8.15 -4.06
CA ARG A 5 19.57 8.79 -4.75
C ARG A 5 19.54 8.49 -6.26
N ALA A 6 20.61 7.95 -6.83
CA ALA A 6 20.63 7.59 -8.24
C ALA A 6 19.82 6.32 -8.47
N LEU A 7 18.79 6.41 -9.31
CA LEU A 7 18.18 5.22 -9.91
C LEU A 7 19.29 4.39 -10.57
N PRO A 8 19.21 3.04 -10.55
CA PRO A 8 20.07 2.23 -11.40
C PRO A 8 19.97 2.75 -12.84
N PRO A 9 21.06 2.70 -13.63
CA PRO A 9 21.01 3.09 -15.03
C PRO A 9 19.82 2.39 -15.69
N ALA A 10 19.16 3.07 -16.64
CA ALA A 10 18.01 2.57 -17.36
C ALA A 10 18.36 1.35 -18.23
N SER A 11 18.75 0.24 -17.61
CA SER A 11 18.60 -1.08 -18.18
C SER A 11 17.15 -1.46 -17.95
N VAL A 12 16.33 -1.07 -18.92
CA VAL A 12 15.09 -1.77 -19.25
C VAL A 12 15.32 -3.28 -19.03
N PRO A 13 14.59 -3.95 -18.12
CA PRO A 13 14.65 -5.40 -18.02
C PRO A 13 14.26 -5.96 -19.40
N PRO A 14 14.97 -6.98 -19.93
CA PRO A 14 14.54 -7.65 -21.15
C PRO A 14 13.21 -8.38 -20.89
N GLY A 15 12.11 -7.68 -21.14
CA GLY A 15 10.72 -8.13 -20.90
C GLY A 15 9.64 -7.12 -21.33
N GLN A 16 9.99 -6.05 -22.04
CA GLN A 16 9.10 -4.91 -22.37
C GLN A 16 7.84 -5.25 -23.18
N ASP A 17 7.75 -6.43 -23.79
CA ASP A 17 6.57 -6.82 -24.57
C ASP A 17 5.43 -7.41 -23.70
N ALA A 18 5.70 -7.85 -22.46
CA ALA A 18 4.67 -8.37 -21.56
C ALA A 18 3.96 -7.27 -20.74
N ASP A 19 4.71 -6.28 -20.24
CA ASP A 19 4.22 -5.19 -19.37
C ASP A 19 3.26 -4.20 -20.07
N GLN A 20 3.31 -4.11 -21.39
CA GLN A 20 2.34 -3.30 -22.15
C GLN A 20 0.98 -3.99 -22.28
N GLY A 21 0.91 -5.33 -22.19
CA GLY A 21 -0.28 -6.09 -22.53
C GLY A 21 -1.50 -5.78 -21.65
N HIS A 22 -1.32 -5.62 -20.35
CA HIS A 22 -2.43 -5.38 -19.42
C HIS A 22 -3.06 -4.01 -19.58
N TYR A 23 -2.23 -2.96 -19.67
CA TYR A 23 -2.72 -1.61 -19.90
C TYR A 23 -3.41 -1.51 -21.26
N LEU A 24 -2.79 -2.08 -22.30
CA LEU A 24 -3.37 -2.03 -23.63
C LEU A 24 -4.73 -2.77 -23.69
N ARG A 25 -4.82 -3.97 -23.10
CA ARG A 25 -6.10 -4.68 -22.98
C ARG A 25 -7.15 -3.84 -22.23
N ALA A 26 -6.79 -3.18 -21.14
CA ALA A 26 -7.71 -2.30 -20.42
C ALA A 26 -8.24 -1.14 -21.27
N VAL A 27 -7.40 -0.56 -22.14
CA VAL A 27 -7.84 0.46 -23.10
C VAL A 27 -8.77 -0.14 -24.17
N ALA A 28 -8.49 -1.34 -24.67
CA ALA A 28 -9.36 -2.05 -25.61
C ALA A 28 -10.75 -2.32 -25.02
N ASP A 29 -10.77 -2.82 -23.78
CA ASP A 29 -12.00 -3.12 -23.04
C ASP A 29 -12.79 -1.84 -22.76
N MET A 30 -12.11 -0.72 -22.44
CA MET A 30 -12.72 0.60 -22.33
C MET A 30 -13.35 1.06 -23.65
N ALA A 31 -12.63 0.92 -24.77
CA ALA A 31 -13.08 1.35 -26.09
C ALA A 31 -14.33 0.61 -26.59
N SER A 32 -14.65 -0.56 -26.00
CA SER A 32 -15.91 -1.27 -26.28
C SER A 32 -17.15 -0.58 -25.68
N ARG A 33 -16.97 0.24 -24.62
CA ARG A 33 -18.03 0.89 -23.86
C ARG A 33 -18.03 2.42 -24.01
N CYS A 34 -16.85 3.01 -24.14
CA CYS A 34 -16.64 4.45 -24.24
C CYS A 34 -16.29 4.84 -25.69
N CYS A 35 -16.64 6.06 -26.09
CA CYS A 35 -16.24 6.58 -27.40
C CYS A 35 -14.76 7.03 -27.34
N VAL A 36 -13.87 6.18 -27.85
CA VAL A 36 -12.43 6.49 -28.00
C VAL A 36 -12.15 6.89 -29.44
N THR A 37 -11.48 8.01 -29.66
CA THR A 37 -11.16 8.55 -30.99
C THR A 37 -9.69 8.91 -31.13
N THR A 38 -9.17 8.87 -32.36
CA THR A 38 -7.81 9.32 -32.66
C THR A 38 -7.73 10.85 -32.69
N ARG A 39 -6.80 11.44 -31.92
CA ARG A 39 -6.53 12.90 -31.91
C ARG A 39 -5.80 13.35 -33.18
N GLN A 40 -5.00 12.46 -33.73
CA GLN A 40 -4.20 12.64 -34.93
C GLN A 40 -4.13 11.32 -35.71
N ALA A 41 -3.68 11.35 -36.96
CA ALA A 41 -3.44 10.12 -37.70
C ALA A 41 -2.37 9.28 -37.00
N LEU A 42 -2.65 7.97 -36.85
CA LEU A 42 -1.73 7.02 -36.21
C LEU A 42 -0.85 6.38 -37.26
N TYR A 43 0.44 6.24 -36.97
CA TYR A 43 1.42 5.63 -37.86
C TYR A 43 2.20 4.56 -37.11
N ASN A 44 2.64 3.52 -37.83
CA ASN A 44 3.65 2.61 -37.29
C ASN A 44 5.07 3.22 -37.38
N GLU A 45 6.06 2.57 -36.77
CA GLU A 45 7.48 2.99 -36.82
C GLU A 45 8.03 3.11 -38.25
N GLN A 46 7.46 2.36 -39.20
CA GLN A 46 7.84 2.38 -40.62
C GLN A 46 7.18 3.53 -41.40
N GLY A 47 6.38 4.38 -40.74
CA GLY A 47 5.69 5.52 -41.33
C GLY A 47 4.40 5.16 -42.09
N ILE A 48 3.90 3.94 -41.96
CA ILE A 48 2.63 3.51 -42.58
C ILE A 48 1.48 4.00 -41.70
N LYS A 49 0.54 4.74 -42.31
CA LYS A 49 -0.68 5.20 -41.64
C LYS A 49 -1.58 4.01 -41.31
N LEU A 50 -1.92 3.86 -40.03
CA LEU A 50 -2.81 2.81 -39.53
C LEU A 50 -4.26 3.30 -39.42
N LEU A 51 -4.46 4.52 -38.89
CA LEU A 51 -5.77 5.15 -38.75
C LEU A 51 -5.68 6.65 -39.08
N ASP A 52 -6.75 7.21 -39.62
CA ASP A 52 -6.91 8.66 -39.79
C ASP A 52 -7.30 9.35 -38.47
N GLN A 53 -7.22 10.68 -38.44
CA GLN A 53 -7.70 11.49 -37.33
C GLN A 53 -9.23 11.42 -37.20
N GLY A 54 -9.73 11.42 -35.95
CA GLY A 54 -11.17 11.39 -35.64
C GLY A 54 -11.81 10.01 -35.78
N VAL A 55 -11.03 8.98 -36.10
CA VAL A 55 -11.53 7.61 -36.23
C VAL A 55 -11.85 7.05 -34.86
N ARG A 56 -13.06 6.53 -34.70
CA ARG A 56 -13.45 5.77 -33.50
C ARG A 56 -12.66 4.47 -33.44
N VAL A 57 -12.01 4.22 -32.31
CA VAL A 57 -11.29 2.98 -32.02
C VAL A 57 -12.26 2.04 -31.32
N ASP A 58 -12.52 0.89 -31.91
CA ASP A 58 -13.21 -0.24 -31.27
C ASP A 58 -12.20 -1.35 -30.92
N SER A 59 -12.66 -2.43 -30.29
CA SER A 59 -11.79 -3.54 -29.88
C SER A 59 -11.04 -4.20 -31.04
N GLY A 60 -11.66 -4.30 -32.23
CA GLY A 60 -11.03 -4.90 -33.40
C GLY A 60 -9.95 -4.02 -34.02
N LEU A 61 -10.18 -2.70 -34.10
CA LEU A 61 -9.18 -1.72 -34.52
C LEU A 61 -8.04 -1.62 -33.51
N TYR A 62 -8.37 -1.73 -32.22
CA TYR A 62 -7.40 -1.74 -31.15
C TYR A 62 -6.42 -2.92 -31.26
N ASP A 63 -6.94 -4.14 -31.44
CA ASP A 63 -6.12 -5.34 -31.62
C ASP A 63 -5.17 -5.20 -32.82
N ARG A 64 -5.58 -4.47 -33.86
CA ARG A 64 -4.72 -4.15 -35.01
C ARG A 64 -3.64 -3.14 -34.63
N LEU A 65 -3.95 -2.09 -33.88
CA LEU A 65 -2.98 -1.08 -33.45
C LEU A 65 -1.87 -1.69 -32.60
N VAL A 66 -2.21 -2.57 -31.66
CA VAL A 66 -1.24 -3.23 -30.76
C VAL A 66 -0.31 -4.20 -31.49
N ARG A 67 -0.74 -4.77 -32.61
CA ARG A 67 0.13 -5.63 -33.45
C ARG A 67 1.21 -4.84 -34.19
N HIS A 68 1.13 -3.52 -34.20
CA HIS A 68 2.11 -2.65 -34.83
C HIS A 68 2.85 -1.84 -33.77
N LYS A 69 4.17 -1.70 -33.89
CA LYS A 69 4.90 -0.71 -33.11
C LYS A 69 4.50 0.68 -33.59
N LEU A 70 3.76 1.40 -32.74
CA LEU A 70 3.26 2.74 -33.04
C LEU A 70 4.36 3.78 -32.92
N ARG A 71 4.29 4.83 -33.73
CA ARG A 71 5.12 6.02 -33.58
C ARG A 71 4.59 6.83 -32.39
N GLY A 72 5.28 6.80 -31.25
CA GLY A 72 4.89 7.50 -30.02
C GLY A 72 3.96 6.68 -29.12
N HIS A 73 3.54 7.27 -28.00
CA HIS A 73 2.67 6.57 -27.04
C HIS A 73 1.20 6.68 -27.43
N LEU A 74 0.41 5.65 -27.15
CA LEU A 74 -1.00 5.60 -27.52
C LEU A 74 -1.82 6.70 -26.82
N ASP A 75 -1.50 6.95 -25.55
CA ASP A 75 -2.27 7.83 -24.65
C ASP A 75 -2.17 9.31 -25.05
N GLU A 76 -1.11 9.68 -25.76
CA GLU A 76 -0.90 11.01 -26.35
C GLU A 76 -1.73 11.21 -27.62
N GLN A 77 -2.14 10.12 -28.26
CA GLN A 77 -2.72 10.11 -29.59
C GLN A 77 -4.20 9.75 -29.60
N LEU A 78 -4.73 9.24 -28.49
CA LEU A 78 -6.14 8.95 -28.31
C LEU A 78 -6.83 9.99 -27.43
N ALA A 79 -8.11 10.21 -27.70
CA ALA A 79 -9.03 10.94 -26.85
C ALA A 79 -10.20 10.02 -26.52
N VAL A 80 -10.84 10.27 -25.38
CA VAL A 80 -12.03 9.56 -24.94
C VAL A 80 -13.08 10.59 -24.55
N GLU A 81 -14.34 10.30 -24.85
CA GLU A 81 -15.48 11.08 -24.36
C GLU A 81 -15.51 11.04 -22.82
N ASP A 82 -15.88 12.16 -22.20
CA ASP A 82 -15.89 12.31 -20.73
C ASP A 82 -14.55 11.95 -20.07
N MET A 83 -13.44 12.36 -20.69
CA MET A 83 -12.11 12.16 -20.13
C MET A 83 -11.99 12.84 -18.77
N VAL A 84 -11.38 12.14 -17.80
CA VAL A 84 -11.10 12.68 -16.48
C VAL A 84 -10.27 13.95 -16.59
N ASP A 85 -10.81 15.06 -16.08
CA ASP A 85 -10.11 16.32 -15.94
C ASP A 85 -10.07 16.76 -14.46
N VAL A 86 -9.49 17.94 -14.20
CA VAL A 86 -9.40 18.48 -12.83
C VAL A 86 -10.80 18.72 -12.22
N GLN A 87 -11.80 19.03 -13.04
CA GLN A 87 -13.16 19.24 -12.56
C GLN A 87 -13.82 17.92 -12.14
N ALA A 88 -13.67 16.86 -12.94
CA ALA A 88 -14.14 15.52 -12.61
C ALA A 88 -13.47 14.99 -11.34
N VAL A 89 -12.16 15.19 -11.18
CA VAL A 89 -11.43 14.85 -9.94
C VAL A 89 -11.96 15.66 -8.75
N ALA A 90 -12.23 16.96 -8.91
CA ALA A 90 -12.78 17.80 -7.85
C ALA A 90 -14.22 17.41 -7.47
N GLN A 91 -15.01 16.88 -8.40
CA GLN A 91 -16.36 16.36 -8.13
C GLN A 91 -16.31 15.08 -7.30
N GLU A 92 -15.48 14.11 -7.69
CA GLU A 92 -15.26 12.89 -6.90
C GLU A 92 -14.70 13.23 -5.50
N ALA A 93 -13.74 14.15 -5.44
CA ALA A 93 -13.19 14.62 -4.17
C ALA A 93 -14.25 15.26 -3.27
N ALA A 94 -15.18 16.03 -3.83
CA ALA A 94 -16.28 16.62 -3.07
C ALA A 94 -17.23 15.53 -2.53
N ALA A 95 -17.59 14.54 -3.36
CA ALA A 95 -18.39 13.40 -2.94
C ALA A 95 -17.72 12.62 -1.79
N GLN A 96 -16.40 12.44 -1.84
CA GLN A 96 -15.65 11.77 -0.76
C GLN A 96 -15.57 12.62 0.50
N CYS A 97 -15.43 13.94 0.41
CA CYS A 97 -15.53 14.81 1.59
C CYS A 97 -16.87 14.65 2.35
N GLU A 98 -17.95 14.30 1.64
CA GLU A 98 -19.29 14.12 2.22
C GLU A 98 -19.56 12.70 2.74
N SER A 99 -18.95 11.68 2.13
CA SER A 99 -19.30 10.27 2.35
C SER A 99 -18.19 9.40 2.92
N ASP A 100 -16.92 9.78 2.73
CA ASP A 100 -15.78 8.96 3.13
C ASP A 100 -15.45 9.11 4.62
N ALA A 101 -15.35 7.97 5.31
CA ALA A 101 -15.13 7.94 6.75
C ALA A 101 -13.78 8.54 7.17
N LEU A 102 -12.71 8.28 6.41
CA LEU A 102 -11.38 8.84 6.70
C LEU A 102 -11.42 10.35 6.53
N ILE A 103 -11.89 10.83 5.37
CA ILE A 103 -11.87 12.26 5.06
C ILE A 103 -12.74 13.06 6.02
N ARG A 104 -13.94 12.56 6.35
CA ARG A 104 -14.82 13.20 7.34
C ARG A 104 -14.20 13.26 8.73
N MET A 105 -13.54 12.19 9.17
CA MET A 105 -12.84 12.16 10.45
C MET A 105 -11.72 13.20 10.48
N LEU A 106 -10.90 13.28 9.43
CA LEU A 106 -9.80 14.26 9.35
C LEU A 106 -10.31 15.70 9.40
N VAL A 107 -11.23 16.05 8.51
CA VAL A 107 -11.80 17.41 8.44
C VAL A 107 -12.56 17.76 9.73
N GLY A 108 -13.26 16.80 10.34
CA GLY A 108 -13.96 16.99 11.61
C GLY A 108 -13.02 17.23 12.80
N ALA A 109 -11.83 16.63 12.80
CA ALA A 109 -10.85 16.76 13.88
C ALA A 109 -10.05 18.07 13.83
N ARG A 110 -9.97 18.74 12.68
CA ARG A 110 -9.21 19.99 12.49
C ARG A 110 -10.06 21.06 11.78
N PRO A 111 -10.83 21.86 12.54
CA PRO A 111 -11.72 22.89 11.98
C PRO A 111 -11.00 23.97 11.14
N ASP A 112 -9.70 24.15 11.34
CA ASP A 112 -8.85 25.06 10.56
C ASP A 112 -8.51 24.52 9.16
N ILE A 113 -8.68 23.21 8.92
CA ILE A 113 -8.44 22.54 7.63
C ILE A 113 -9.76 21.96 7.13
N GLY A 114 -10.53 22.78 6.42
CA GLY A 114 -11.87 22.41 5.92
C GLY A 114 -11.87 21.74 4.54
N ALA A 115 -12.94 21.01 4.22
CA ALA A 115 -13.15 20.39 2.91
C ALA A 115 -13.04 21.41 1.75
N ALA A 116 -13.54 22.64 1.94
CA ALA A 116 -13.42 23.70 0.93
C ALA A 116 -11.96 24.06 0.61
N GLN A 117 -11.07 24.03 1.60
CA GLN A 117 -9.64 24.28 1.41
C GLN A 117 -8.97 23.13 0.65
N LEU A 118 -9.31 21.88 0.99
CA LEU A 118 -8.82 20.70 0.26
C LEU A 118 -9.24 20.79 -1.22
N LEU A 119 -10.51 21.06 -1.50
CA LEU A 119 -11.04 21.16 -2.86
C LEU A 119 -10.45 22.34 -3.65
N ALA A 120 -10.07 23.45 -2.98
CA ALA A 120 -9.38 24.55 -3.63
C ALA A 120 -7.99 24.12 -4.15
N LEU A 121 -7.27 23.28 -3.38
CA LEU A 121 -5.96 22.76 -3.78
C LEU A 121 -6.09 21.74 -4.91
N VAL A 122 -7.11 20.88 -4.88
CA VAL A 122 -7.44 19.97 -6.00
C VAL A 122 -7.67 20.76 -7.29
N ARG A 123 -8.48 21.83 -7.24
CA ARG A 123 -8.74 22.69 -8.41
C ARG A 123 -7.51 23.45 -8.90
N GLY A 124 -6.50 23.63 -8.05
CA GLY A 124 -5.23 24.28 -8.41
C GLY A 124 -4.26 23.37 -9.18
N MET A 125 -4.55 22.07 -9.32
CA MET A 125 -3.68 21.13 -10.01
C MET A 125 -3.63 21.37 -11.52
N THR A 126 -2.53 20.95 -12.12
CA THR A 126 -2.41 20.72 -13.56
C THR A 126 -2.48 19.23 -13.82
N LEU A 127 -3.31 18.81 -14.78
CA LEU A 127 -3.42 17.41 -15.20
C LEU A 127 -3.16 17.31 -16.72
N PRO A 128 -1.97 16.88 -17.14
CA PRO A 128 -1.62 16.66 -18.54
C PRO A 128 -2.53 15.59 -19.17
N GLN A 129 -2.86 15.77 -20.44
CA GLN A 129 -3.78 14.88 -21.14
C GLN A 129 -3.37 13.39 -21.11
N PRO A 130 -2.09 13.00 -21.27
CA PRO A 130 -1.74 11.58 -21.22
C PRO A 130 -2.01 10.95 -19.85
N LEU A 131 -1.85 11.70 -18.77
CA LEU A 131 -2.17 11.25 -17.41
C LEU A 131 -3.68 11.26 -17.15
N ALA A 132 -4.39 12.27 -17.66
CA ALA A 132 -5.86 12.29 -17.68
C ALA A 132 -6.43 11.05 -18.37
N PHE A 133 -5.89 10.66 -19.52
CA PHE A 133 -6.31 9.45 -20.23
C PHE A 133 -6.10 8.19 -19.39
N LYS A 134 -4.95 8.06 -18.72
CA LYS A 134 -4.69 6.94 -17.78
C LYS A 134 -5.67 6.93 -16.61
N LEU A 135 -5.97 8.08 -16.02
CA LEU A 135 -6.99 8.19 -14.97
C LEU A 135 -8.38 7.82 -15.48
N THR A 136 -8.73 8.15 -16.73
CA THR A 136 -9.98 7.69 -17.33
C THR A 136 -10.01 6.17 -17.48
N VAL A 137 -8.92 5.55 -17.97
CA VAL A 137 -8.82 4.08 -18.03
C VAL A 137 -8.97 3.48 -16.63
N MET A 138 -8.33 4.08 -15.62
CA MET A 138 -8.48 3.66 -14.23
C MET A 138 -9.93 3.78 -13.75
N ARG A 139 -10.60 4.91 -13.98
CA ARG A 139 -12.01 5.12 -13.61
C ARG A 139 -12.95 4.09 -14.25
N GLU A 140 -12.79 3.83 -15.55
CA GLU A 140 -13.71 2.96 -16.31
C GLU A 140 -13.47 1.45 -16.09
N GLN A 141 -12.23 1.05 -15.80
CA GLN A 141 -11.85 -0.36 -15.66
C GLN A 141 -11.57 -0.79 -14.23
N ARG A 142 -11.21 0.14 -13.34
CA ARG A 142 -10.76 -0.10 -11.97
C ARG A 142 -11.27 1.02 -11.04
N ALA A 143 -12.59 1.21 -11.02
CA ALA A 143 -13.24 2.32 -10.31
C ALA A 143 -12.81 2.44 -8.84
N GLU A 144 -12.66 1.33 -8.11
CA GLU A 144 -12.19 1.35 -6.72
C GLU A 144 -10.76 1.91 -6.58
N LEU A 145 -9.86 1.59 -7.52
CA LEU A 145 -8.49 2.14 -7.53
C LEU A 145 -8.48 3.65 -7.82
N TYR A 146 -9.39 4.12 -8.68
CA TYR A 146 -9.57 5.55 -8.92
C TYR A 146 -10.11 6.27 -7.67
N ARG A 147 -11.10 5.68 -6.99
CA ARG A 147 -11.64 6.22 -5.73
C ARG A 147 -10.59 6.24 -4.63
N HIS A 148 -9.80 5.18 -4.50
CA HIS A 148 -8.63 5.11 -3.62
C HIS A 148 -7.64 6.25 -3.91
N SER A 149 -7.29 6.48 -5.17
CA SER A 149 -6.39 7.57 -5.58
C SER A 149 -6.90 8.96 -5.17
N VAL A 150 -8.22 9.19 -5.23
CA VAL A 150 -8.83 10.46 -4.76
C VAL A 150 -8.85 10.56 -3.24
N ARG A 151 -9.14 9.46 -2.53
CA ARG A 151 -9.08 9.40 -1.05
C ARG A 151 -7.67 9.71 -0.57
N MET A 152 -6.70 9.07 -1.19
CA MET A 152 -5.28 9.24 -0.96
C MET A 152 -4.83 10.69 -1.23
N MET A 153 -5.30 11.30 -2.32
CA MET A 153 -5.08 12.71 -2.60
C MET A 153 -5.60 13.62 -1.48
N LEU A 154 -6.84 13.42 -1.01
CA LEU A 154 -7.44 14.24 0.04
C LEU A 154 -6.72 14.08 1.38
N ALA A 155 -6.42 12.83 1.79
CA ALA A 155 -5.68 12.54 3.01
C ALA A 155 -4.26 13.14 2.98
N SER A 156 -3.57 13.05 1.84
CA SER A 156 -2.25 13.63 1.65
C SER A 156 -2.28 15.15 1.77
N ILE A 157 -3.22 15.83 1.11
CA ILE A 157 -3.37 17.29 1.23
C ILE A 157 -3.62 17.70 2.69
N PHE A 158 -4.51 16.98 3.38
CA PHE A 158 -4.81 17.25 4.79
C PHE A 158 -3.55 17.13 5.65
N LEU A 159 -2.81 16.02 5.53
CA LEU A 159 -1.57 15.79 6.28
C LEU A 159 -0.48 16.82 5.94
N GLY A 160 -0.35 17.20 4.68
CA GLY A 160 0.57 18.25 4.23
C GLY A 160 0.26 19.58 4.91
N LEU A 161 -1.01 20.01 4.89
CA LEU A 161 -1.43 21.24 5.57
C LEU A 161 -1.26 21.14 7.09
N ALA A 162 -1.65 20.02 7.70
CA ALA A 162 -1.58 19.81 9.15
C ALA A 162 -0.13 19.81 9.68
N SER A 163 0.83 19.43 8.82
CA SER A 163 2.27 19.45 9.11
C SER A 163 2.97 20.74 8.69
N GLY A 164 2.24 21.72 8.16
CA GLY A 164 2.74 23.06 7.83
C GLY A 164 3.28 23.24 6.41
N MET A 165 3.03 22.31 5.48
CA MET A 165 3.38 22.49 4.06
C MET A 165 2.59 23.66 3.46
N GLY A 166 3.25 24.42 2.58
CA GLY A 166 2.61 25.55 1.91
C GLY A 166 1.59 25.11 0.86
N ALA A 167 0.60 25.95 0.56
CA ALA A 167 -0.45 25.64 -0.43
C ALA A 167 0.10 25.19 -1.79
N ARG A 168 1.18 25.81 -2.28
CA ARG A 168 1.83 25.42 -3.54
C ARG A 168 2.43 24.02 -3.49
N GLU A 169 3.02 23.64 -2.36
CA GLU A 169 3.54 22.29 -2.16
C GLU A 169 2.39 21.29 -2.08
N CYS A 170 1.29 21.64 -1.40
CA CYS A 170 0.11 20.79 -1.33
C CYS A 170 -0.56 20.55 -2.70
N VAL A 171 -0.48 21.49 -3.65
CA VAL A 171 -0.93 21.25 -5.04
C VAL A 171 -0.08 20.18 -5.74
N HIS A 172 1.24 20.21 -5.54
CA HIS A 172 2.13 19.16 -6.07
C HIS A 172 1.92 17.83 -5.34
N LEU A 173 1.69 17.87 -4.03
CA LEU A 173 1.36 16.70 -3.22
C LEU A 173 0.06 16.05 -3.68
N ALA A 174 -0.95 16.85 -4.00
CA ALA A 174 -2.22 16.39 -4.56
C ALA A 174 -2.00 15.63 -5.88
N ALA A 175 -1.19 16.18 -6.79
CA ALA A 175 -0.85 15.52 -8.04
C ALA A 175 -0.07 14.21 -7.80
N ALA A 176 0.91 14.21 -6.89
CA ALA A 176 1.66 13.01 -6.53
C ALA A 176 0.74 11.91 -5.99
N ALA A 177 -0.12 12.25 -5.04
CA ALA A 177 -1.03 11.31 -4.41
C ALA A 177 -2.13 10.82 -5.36
N LEU A 178 -2.68 11.66 -6.26
CA LEU A 178 -3.65 11.21 -7.27
C LEU A 178 -3.02 10.22 -8.27
N LEU A 179 -1.72 10.36 -8.54
CA LEU A 179 -1.02 9.62 -9.59
C LEU A 179 -0.14 8.48 -9.06
N HIS A 180 -0.14 8.22 -7.74
CA HIS A 180 0.81 7.28 -7.14
C HIS A 180 0.71 5.86 -7.73
N ASP A 181 -0.52 5.43 -8.03
CA ASP A 181 -0.84 4.07 -8.46
C ASP A 181 -1.15 3.93 -9.96
N ILE A 182 -0.87 4.93 -10.79
CA ILE A 182 -1.07 4.79 -12.25
C ILE A 182 -0.18 3.69 -12.86
N GLY A 183 0.91 3.32 -12.18
CA GLY A 183 1.75 2.19 -12.57
C GLY A 183 1.03 0.85 -12.47
N VAL A 184 0.05 0.72 -11.59
CA VAL A 184 -0.73 -0.51 -11.36
C VAL A 184 -1.57 -0.87 -12.58
N LEU A 185 -1.90 0.09 -13.45
CA LEU A 185 -2.57 -0.17 -14.73
C LEU A 185 -1.81 -1.10 -15.68
N HIS A 186 -0.49 -1.24 -15.48
CA HIS A 186 0.36 -2.13 -16.26
C HIS A 186 0.45 -3.56 -15.67
N MET A 187 -0.15 -3.79 -14.50
CA MET A 187 -0.15 -5.08 -13.82
C MET A 187 -1.41 -5.91 -14.13
N SER A 188 -1.31 -7.22 -13.96
CA SER A 188 -2.45 -8.15 -14.08
C SER A 188 -3.56 -7.80 -13.09
N PRO A 189 -4.82 -7.59 -13.51
CA PRO A 189 -5.91 -7.15 -12.62
C PRO A 189 -6.21 -8.15 -11.49
N ALA A 190 -5.75 -9.40 -11.60
CA ALA A 190 -5.90 -10.39 -10.54
C ALA A 190 -5.07 -10.08 -9.28
N TRP A 191 -4.26 -9.01 -9.28
CA TRP A 191 -3.57 -8.54 -8.07
C TRP A 191 -4.53 -8.05 -6.98
N SER A 192 -5.70 -7.52 -7.37
CA SER A 192 -6.68 -6.94 -6.46
C SER A 192 -7.69 -7.96 -5.91
N ASP A 193 -7.53 -9.25 -6.26
CA ASP A 193 -8.38 -10.32 -5.75
C ASP A 193 -7.98 -10.66 -4.30
N PRO A 194 -8.86 -10.38 -3.30
CA PRO A 194 -8.53 -10.58 -1.89
C PRO A 194 -8.39 -12.07 -1.52
N ASP A 195 -8.99 -12.98 -2.28
CA ASP A 195 -8.98 -14.42 -2.01
C ASP A 195 -7.75 -15.11 -2.60
N ARG A 196 -6.93 -14.37 -3.36
CA ARG A 196 -5.80 -14.90 -4.11
C ARG A 196 -4.46 -14.42 -3.58
N ARG A 197 -3.56 -15.35 -3.34
CA ARG A 197 -2.16 -15.03 -3.02
C ARG A 197 -1.40 -14.66 -4.31
N LEU A 198 -0.71 -13.52 -4.28
CA LEU A 198 0.20 -13.13 -5.36
C LEU A 198 1.35 -14.12 -5.50
N ASN A 199 1.64 -14.51 -6.74
CA ASN A 199 2.83 -15.27 -7.05
C ASN A 199 4.09 -14.36 -7.03
N VAL A 200 5.27 -14.96 -7.23
CA VAL A 200 6.56 -14.23 -7.16
C VAL A 200 6.67 -13.16 -8.25
N ALA A 201 6.19 -13.43 -9.47
CA ALA A 201 6.23 -12.46 -10.57
C ALA A 201 5.28 -11.28 -10.30
N GLU A 202 4.05 -11.57 -9.89
CA GLU A 202 3.05 -10.55 -9.54
C GLU A 202 3.48 -9.69 -8.36
N ARG A 203 4.19 -10.28 -7.38
CA ARG A 203 4.79 -9.52 -6.28
C ARG A 203 5.90 -8.57 -6.75
N ARG A 204 6.70 -8.97 -7.74
CA ARG A 204 7.72 -8.09 -8.34
C ARG A 204 7.08 -6.95 -9.12
N GLU A 205 6.00 -7.23 -9.87
CA GLU A 205 5.21 -6.21 -10.54
C GLU A 205 4.62 -5.22 -9.53
N LEU A 206 4.05 -5.71 -8.43
CA LEU A 206 3.55 -4.86 -7.35
C LEU A 206 4.66 -4.00 -6.75
N MET A 207 5.84 -4.54 -6.51
CA MET A 207 6.96 -3.72 -6.00
C MET A 207 7.50 -2.71 -7.03
N ALA A 208 7.25 -2.93 -8.33
CA ALA A 208 7.72 -2.10 -9.42
C ALA A 208 6.74 -0.97 -9.80
N HIS A 209 5.46 -1.03 -9.42
CA HIS A 209 4.48 -0.01 -9.81
C HIS A 209 4.87 1.43 -9.41
N PRO A 210 5.53 1.71 -8.26
CA PRO A 210 5.95 3.08 -7.93
C PRO A 210 6.98 3.60 -8.94
N VAL A 211 7.85 2.71 -9.44
CA VAL A 211 8.85 3.02 -10.47
C VAL A 211 8.15 3.36 -11.78
N THR A 212 7.18 2.53 -12.21
CA THR A 212 6.41 2.76 -13.42
C THR A 212 5.64 4.08 -13.35
N ALA A 213 4.94 4.34 -12.24
CA ALA A 213 4.21 5.59 -12.02
C ALA A 213 5.15 6.82 -12.08
N ALA A 214 6.27 6.77 -11.37
CA ALA A 214 7.26 7.86 -11.38
C ALA A 214 7.83 8.14 -12.78
N LEU A 215 8.09 7.10 -13.59
CA LEU A 215 8.55 7.27 -14.97
C LEU A 215 7.50 7.93 -15.86
N LEU A 216 6.23 7.51 -15.76
CA LEU A 216 5.11 8.09 -16.50
C LEU A 216 4.91 9.57 -16.18
N ILE A 217 5.04 9.94 -14.91
CA ILE A 217 4.95 11.33 -14.43
C ILE A 217 6.12 12.16 -14.97
N ARG A 218 7.36 11.66 -14.87
CA ARG A 218 8.56 12.36 -15.36
C ARG A 218 8.53 12.62 -16.86
N ALA A 219 7.96 11.69 -17.64
CA ALA A 219 7.84 11.83 -19.09
C ALA A 219 7.04 13.06 -19.50
N GLN A 220 6.12 13.55 -18.65
CA GLN A 220 5.30 14.72 -18.95
C GLN A 220 6.04 16.05 -18.84
N GLN A 221 7.15 16.12 -18.10
CA GLN A 221 7.95 17.34 -17.89
C GLN A 221 7.17 18.58 -17.39
N ILE A 222 6.01 18.37 -16.77
CA ILE A 222 5.13 19.45 -16.27
C ILE A 222 5.25 19.62 -14.75
N TYR A 223 5.56 18.55 -14.02
CA TYR A 223 5.71 18.56 -12.57
C TYR A 223 7.17 18.75 -12.14
N PRO A 224 7.42 19.34 -10.96
CA PRO A 224 8.76 19.31 -10.38
C PRO A 224 9.17 17.87 -10.05
N ALA A 225 10.49 17.62 -10.02
CA ALA A 225 11.04 16.29 -9.74
C ALA A 225 10.56 15.68 -8.42
N SER A 226 10.20 16.52 -7.44
CA SER A 226 9.67 16.10 -6.14
C SER A 226 8.36 15.32 -6.23
N VAL A 227 7.51 15.56 -7.24
CA VAL A 227 6.25 14.81 -7.43
C VAL A 227 6.54 13.36 -7.77
N ALA A 228 7.38 13.12 -8.78
CA ALA A 228 7.76 11.77 -9.17
C ALA A 228 8.61 11.08 -8.11
N GLN A 229 9.43 11.83 -7.37
CA GLN A 229 10.18 11.30 -6.23
C GLN A 229 9.24 10.82 -5.12
N ALA A 230 8.24 11.61 -4.74
CA ALA A 230 7.28 11.23 -3.71
C ALA A 230 6.48 9.99 -4.13
N VAL A 231 6.08 9.91 -5.41
CA VAL A 231 5.44 8.71 -5.98
C VAL A 231 6.38 7.50 -5.96
N LEU A 232 7.68 7.67 -6.13
CA LEU A 232 8.61 6.55 -5.98
C LEU A 232 8.77 6.09 -4.51
N GLU A 233 8.43 6.95 -3.56
CA GLU A 233 8.69 6.79 -2.12
C GLU A 233 7.47 6.42 -1.29
N HIS A 234 6.27 6.32 -1.88
CA HIS A 234 5.03 6.14 -1.12
C HIS A 234 4.88 4.79 -0.41
N HIS A 235 5.80 3.85 -0.66
CA HIS A 235 5.92 2.59 0.08
C HIS A 235 7.25 2.46 0.86
N GLU A 236 8.02 3.54 0.96
CA GLU A 236 9.25 3.58 1.75
C GLU A 236 8.93 3.87 3.23
N CYS A 237 9.56 3.13 4.14
CA CYS A 237 9.35 3.27 5.59
C CYS A 237 10.60 3.87 6.24
N LEU A 238 10.46 4.73 7.25
CA LEU A 238 11.61 5.36 7.90
C LEU A 238 12.60 4.36 8.53
N ASP A 239 12.15 3.14 8.83
CA ASP A 239 12.97 2.05 9.37
C ASP A 239 13.72 1.25 8.29
N GLY A 240 13.61 1.62 7.00
CA GLY A 240 14.23 0.91 5.88
C GLY A 240 13.51 -0.36 5.44
N SER A 241 12.34 -0.68 6.02
CA SER A 241 11.59 -1.89 5.67
C SER A 241 10.75 -1.80 4.39
N GLY A 242 10.66 -0.59 3.81
CA GLY A 242 9.84 -0.29 2.64
C GLY A 242 10.49 -0.67 1.30
N TYR A 243 9.84 -0.26 0.21
CA TYR A 243 10.25 -0.55 -1.17
C TYR A 243 9.90 0.65 -2.08
N PRO A 244 10.47 0.75 -3.29
CA PRO A 244 11.36 -0.19 -4.00
C PRO A 244 12.86 -0.06 -3.68
N ARG A 245 13.31 1.02 -3.03
CA ARG A 245 14.72 1.31 -2.77
C ARG A 245 15.16 0.97 -1.35
N GLY A 246 14.24 0.79 -0.41
CA GLY A 246 14.57 0.46 0.99
C GLY A 246 15.23 1.65 1.69
N LEU A 247 14.71 2.85 1.44
CA LEU A 247 15.21 4.09 2.04
C LEU A 247 14.88 4.16 3.52
N SER A 248 15.71 4.86 4.29
CA SER A 248 15.51 5.04 5.73
C SER A 248 15.65 6.51 6.14
N GLY A 249 14.94 6.89 7.21
CA GLY A 249 15.03 8.21 7.82
C GLY A 249 14.95 9.37 6.83
N GLU A 250 15.94 10.27 6.89
CA GLU A 250 16.03 11.48 6.07
C GLU A 250 16.29 11.23 4.58
N GLN A 251 16.52 9.97 4.16
CA GLN A 251 16.63 9.64 2.74
C GLN A 251 15.27 9.75 2.03
N ILE A 252 14.16 9.64 2.78
CA ILE A 252 12.80 9.75 2.27
C ILE A 252 12.39 11.23 2.29
N SER A 253 11.92 11.76 1.16
CA SER A 253 11.50 13.15 1.05
C SER A 253 10.30 13.46 1.96
N PRO A 254 10.12 14.72 2.40
CA PRO A 254 8.94 15.10 3.18
C PRO A 254 7.61 14.74 2.50
N MET A 255 7.51 14.93 1.18
CA MET A 255 6.33 14.51 0.41
C MET A 255 6.16 12.98 0.39
N GLY A 256 7.25 12.21 0.26
CA GLY A 256 7.22 10.75 0.33
C GLY A 256 6.75 10.23 1.69
N GLN A 257 7.21 10.86 2.78
CA GLN A 257 6.76 10.52 4.14
C GLN A 257 5.26 10.80 4.34
N VAL A 258 4.74 11.91 3.80
CA VAL A 258 3.30 12.20 3.80
C VAL A 258 2.53 11.18 2.97
N LEU A 259 3.02 10.87 1.76
CA LEU A 259 2.38 9.91 0.88
C LEU A 259 2.29 8.52 1.54
N MET A 260 3.36 8.04 2.15
CA MET A 260 3.34 6.73 2.80
C MET A 260 2.33 6.66 3.96
N LEU A 261 2.26 7.69 4.80
CA LEU A 261 1.30 7.71 5.90
C LEU A 261 -0.15 7.80 5.39
N ALA A 262 -0.40 8.64 4.38
CA ALA A 262 -1.73 8.77 3.79
C ALA A 262 -2.17 7.49 3.07
N GLU A 263 -1.25 6.80 2.39
CA GLU A 263 -1.49 5.51 1.72
C GLU A 263 -1.95 4.46 2.73
N VAL A 264 -1.18 4.33 3.81
CA VAL A 264 -1.52 3.44 4.92
C VAL A 264 -2.89 3.79 5.52
N ALA A 265 -3.19 5.08 5.72
CA ALA A 265 -4.48 5.48 6.26
C ALA A 265 -5.64 5.16 5.31
N ALA A 266 -5.50 5.46 4.02
CA ALA A 266 -6.51 5.20 3.01
C ALA A 266 -6.79 3.69 2.88
N ALA A 267 -5.74 2.88 2.73
CA ALA A 267 -5.85 1.43 2.61
C ALA A 267 -6.46 0.79 3.87
N PHE A 268 -6.15 1.29 5.07
CA PHE A 268 -6.76 0.80 6.31
C PHE A 268 -8.27 1.08 6.36
N PHE A 269 -8.69 2.28 5.97
CA PHE A 269 -10.12 2.64 5.97
C PHE A 269 -10.92 1.94 4.88
N GLU A 270 -10.28 1.53 3.79
CA GLU A 270 -10.89 0.65 2.78
C GLU A 270 -11.03 -0.78 3.28
N LYS A 271 -9.93 -1.35 3.77
CA LYS A 271 -9.87 -2.76 4.16
C LYS A 271 -10.70 -3.07 5.40
N TYR A 272 -10.79 -2.13 6.34
CA TYR A 272 -11.44 -2.31 7.63
C TYR A 272 -12.67 -1.40 7.80
N ALA A 273 -13.31 -0.99 6.69
CA ALA A 273 -14.48 -0.12 6.70
C ALA A 273 -15.60 -0.60 7.64
N SER A 274 -15.76 -1.93 7.76
CA SER A 274 -16.75 -2.59 8.63
C SER A 274 -16.22 -3.01 10.01
N ASP A 275 -14.93 -2.80 10.30
CA ASP A 275 -14.22 -3.43 11.42
C ASP A 275 -13.21 -2.48 12.08
N GLY A 276 -13.71 -1.34 12.57
CA GLY A 276 -12.94 -0.46 13.45
C GLY A 276 -11.63 0.07 12.84
N ALA A 277 -11.68 0.56 11.60
CA ALA A 277 -10.52 1.09 10.89
C ALA A 277 -9.72 2.13 11.72
N ALA A 278 -10.42 3.03 12.42
CA ALA A 278 -9.79 4.06 13.24
C ALA A 278 -9.00 3.47 14.41
N GLN A 279 -9.59 2.54 15.16
CA GLN A 279 -8.91 1.84 16.27
C GLN A 279 -7.69 1.08 15.77
N ARG A 280 -7.85 0.31 14.68
CA ARG A 280 -6.78 -0.49 14.07
C ARG A 280 -5.61 0.37 13.60
N LEU A 281 -5.92 1.47 12.93
CA LEU A 281 -4.89 2.39 12.44
C LEU A 281 -4.16 3.07 13.61
N SER A 282 -4.88 3.53 14.65
CA SER A 282 -4.24 4.13 15.84
C SER A 282 -3.20 3.19 16.45
N LEU A 283 -3.58 1.93 16.70
CA LEU A 283 -2.69 0.94 17.27
C LEU A 283 -1.53 0.60 16.35
N MET A 284 -1.78 0.44 15.05
CA MET A 284 -0.72 0.15 14.09
C MET A 284 0.32 1.28 14.07
N LEU A 285 -0.10 2.55 14.10
CA LEU A 285 0.81 3.71 14.16
C LEU A 285 1.63 3.73 15.46
N ARG A 286 1.02 3.39 16.61
CA ARG A 286 1.72 3.32 17.91
C ARG A 286 2.75 2.18 17.96
N MET A 287 2.36 0.98 17.51
CA MET A 287 3.24 -0.20 17.49
C MET A 287 4.40 -0.07 16.49
N ASN A 288 4.14 0.59 15.35
CA ASN A 288 5.10 0.75 14.27
C ASN A 288 5.69 2.16 14.22
N HIS A 289 5.85 2.82 15.38
CA HIS A 289 6.29 4.22 15.48
C HIS A 289 7.62 4.53 14.77
N ARG A 290 8.46 3.52 14.49
CA ARG A 290 9.71 3.68 13.72
C ARG A 290 9.52 3.74 12.21
N LYS A 291 8.37 3.30 11.67
CA LYS A 291 8.08 3.34 10.24
C LYS A 291 7.63 4.72 9.76
N PHE A 292 7.00 5.50 10.64
CA PHE A 292 6.35 6.76 10.30
C PHE A 292 7.02 7.94 10.99
N ALA A 293 6.98 9.12 10.36
CA ALA A 293 7.47 10.34 11.02
C ALA A 293 6.55 10.68 12.18
N ALA A 294 7.11 10.76 13.39
CA ALA A 294 6.34 11.05 14.60
C ALA A 294 5.48 12.33 14.51
N PRO A 295 5.96 13.45 13.92
CA PRO A 295 5.13 14.64 13.75
C PRO A 295 3.93 14.41 12.82
N LEU A 296 4.06 13.58 11.78
CA LEU A 296 2.97 13.26 10.86
C LEU A 296 1.95 12.33 11.51
N ALA A 297 2.41 11.29 12.22
CA ALA A 297 1.53 10.37 12.95
C ALA A 297 0.71 11.13 14.02
N ALA A 298 1.33 12.11 14.68
CA ALA A 298 0.66 12.99 15.64
C ALA A 298 -0.49 13.82 15.03
N CYS A 299 -0.50 14.07 13.71
CA CYS A 299 -1.63 14.71 13.03
C CYS A 299 -2.88 13.82 12.95
N LEU A 300 -2.73 12.50 13.02
CA LEU A 300 -3.82 11.53 12.90
C LEU A 300 -4.30 10.98 14.24
N LEU A 301 -3.37 10.69 15.16
CA LEU A 301 -3.66 9.97 16.39
C LEU A 301 -4.83 10.56 17.20
N PRO A 302 -4.94 11.89 17.44
CA PRO A 302 -6.07 12.43 18.18
C PRO A 302 -7.42 12.19 17.51
N ALA A 303 -7.48 12.28 16.18
CA ALA A 303 -8.71 12.05 15.41
C ALA A 303 -9.11 10.57 15.45
N LEU A 304 -8.11 9.69 15.30
CA LEU A 304 -8.31 8.24 15.36
C LEU A 304 -8.77 7.79 16.74
N ASP A 305 -8.17 8.33 17.81
CA ASP A 305 -8.52 8.00 19.19
C ASP A 305 -9.93 8.50 19.57
N ALA A 306 -10.30 9.69 19.10
CA ALA A 306 -11.66 10.21 19.30
C ALA A 306 -12.71 9.37 18.56
N GLN A 307 -12.43 8.96 17.32
CA GLN A 307 -13.30 8.08 16.56
C GLN A 307 -13.37 6.67 17.20
N ALA A 308 -12.23 6.19 17.69
CA ALA A 308 -12.08 4.91 18.36
C ALA A 308 -12.99 4.80 19.59
N ALA A 309 -13.05 5.87 20.39
CA ALA A 309 -13.86 5.94 21.60
C ALA A 309 -15.38 5.97 21.33
N GLN A 310 -15.81 6.47 20.16
CA GLN A 310 -17.23 6.58 19.82
C GLN A 310 -17.86 5.24 19.42
N ALA A 311 -17.09 4.32 18.87
CA ALA A 311 -17.58 3.04 18.37
C ALA A 311 -16.61 1.90 18.72
N PRO A 312 -16.42 1.59 20.02
CA PRO A 312 -15.46 0.58 20.45
C PRO A 312 -15.82 -0.79 19.86
N LEU A 313 -14.80 -1.54 19.45
CA LEU A 313 -14.97 -2.89 18.95
C LEU A 313 -15.55 -3.79 20.04
N GLN A 314 -16.58 -4.53 19.68
CA GLN A 314 -17.18 -5.52 20.57
C GLN A 314 -16.28 -6.76 20.56
N VAL A 315 -15.57 -7.00 21.66
CA VAL A 315 -14.68 -8.14 21.82
C VAL A 315 -14.99 -8.85 23.13
N THR A 316 -15.00 -10.17 23.10
CA THR A 316 -15.15 -10.96 24.33
C THR A 316 -13.79 -11.22 25.01
N PRO A 317 -13.72 -11.32 26.34
CA PRO A 317 -12.50 -11.71 27.04
C PRO A 317 -11.92 -13.03 26.51
N GLY A 318 -12.77 -13.99 26.10
CA GLY A 318 -12.34 -15.25 25.50
C GLY A 318 -11.60 -15.09 24.17
N GLN A 319 -12.02 -14.13 23.33
CA GLN A 319 -11.31 -13.81 22.09
C GLN A 319 -9.92 -13.22 22.37
N VAL A 320 -9.79 -12.37 23.40
CA VAL A 320 -8.49 -11.81 23.80
C VAL A 320 -7.59 -12.89 24.40
N GLN A 321 -8.14 -13.74 25.26
CA GLN A 321 -7.42 -14.86 25.87
C GLN A 321 -6.83 -15.81 24.81
N ALA A 322 -7.63 -16.20 23.81
CA ALA A 322 -7.17 -17.08 22.73
C ALA A 322 -5.99 -16.49 21.95
N GLN A 323 -5.99 -15.17 21.72
CA GLN A 323 -4.89 -14.49 21.05
C GLN A 323 -3.62 -14.46 21.92
N ILE A 324 -3.77 -14.17 23.22
CA ILE A 324 -2.66 -14.18 24.19
C ILE A 324 -2.03 -15.57 24.27
N GLU A 325 -2.84 -16.62 24.33
CA GLU A 325 -2.39 -18.01 24.38
C GLU A 325 -1.62 -18.40 23.12
N LEU A 326 -2.15 -18.09 21.94
CA LEU A 326 -1.48 -18.37 20.66
C LEU A 326 -0.15 -17.63 20.56
N LEU A 327 -0.10 -16.33 20.88
CA LEU A 327 1.13 -15.55 20.87
C LEU A 327 2.17 -16.12 21.85
N SER A 328 1.75 -16.44 23.07
CA SER A 328 2.61 -17.02 24.09
C SER A 328 3.18 -18.37 23.63
N GLN A 329 2.34 -19.22 23.05
CA GLN A 329 2.74 -20.54 22.56
C GLN A 329 3.69 -20.42 21.36
N ALA A 330 3.43 -19.50 20.43
CA ALA A 330 4.29 -19.27 19.28
C ALA A 330 5.70 -18.78 19.67
N PHE A 331 5.80 -17.87 20.65
CA PHE A 331 7.10 -17.41 21.15
C PHE A 331 7.83 -18.50 21.93
N ALA A 332 7.14 -19.17 22.85
CA ALA A 332 7.73 -20.24 23.65
C ALA A 332 8.20 -21.43 22.80
N ASP A 333 7.45 -21.82 21.76
CA ASP A 333 7.84 -22.88 20.83
C ASP A 333 9.10 -22.49 20.05
N TRP A 334 9.20 -21.24 19.58
CA TRP A 334 10.41 -20.78 18.91
C TRP A 334 11.63 -20.77 19.84
N ASP A 335 11.48 -20.27 21.06
CA ASP A 335 12.57 -20.21 22.04
C ASP A 335 13.06 -21.61 22.42
N ALA A 336 12.14 -22.56 22.65
CA ALA A 336 12.47 -23.96 22.92
C ALA A 336 13.27 -24.60 21.78
N ARG A 337 12.89 -24.32 20.53
CA ARG A 337 13.62 -24.79 19.34
C ARG A 337 15.00 -24.15 19.23
N CYS A 338 15.13 -22.86 19.52
CA CYS A 338 16.41 -22.17 19.52
C CYS A 338 17.38 -22.75 20.57
N MET A 339 16.87 -23.10 21.76
CA MET A 339 17.67 -23.73 22.81
C MET A 339 18.19 -25.13 22.41
N ALA A 340 17.50 -25.83 21.51
CA ALA A 340 17.93 -27.12 20.99
C ALA A 340 18.98 -27.01 19.86
N LEU A 341 19.21 -25.82 19.32
CA LEU A 341 20.16 -25.58 18.23
C LEU A 341 21.55 -25.17 18.77
N PRO A 342 22.64 -25.53 18.06
CA PRO A 342 23.98 -25.12 18.47
C PRO A 342 24.16 -23.60 18.35
N PRO A 343 24.92 -22.93 19.23
CA PRO A 343 25.13 -21.47 19.15
C PRO A 343 25.67 -20.98 17.81
N SER A 344 26.45 -21.81 17.12
CA SER A 344 26.95 -21.53 15.76
C SER A 344 25.85 -21.36 14.72
N ALA A 345 24.63 -21.84 14.98
CA ALA A 345 23.47 -21.62 14.13
C ALA A 345 23.14 -20.13 13.95
N PHE A 346 23.46 -19.32 14.95
CA PHE A 346 23.12 -17.89 15.03
C PHE A 346 24.32 -16.95 14.83
N ALA A 347 25.51 -17.50 14.56
CA ALA A 347 26.75 -16.72 14.48
C ALA A 347 26.99 -16.03 13.12
N GLN A 348 26.20 -16.34 12.09
CA GLN A 348 26.33 -15.72 10.76
C GLN A 348 25.26 -14.65 10.54
N ASP A 349 25.70 -13.47 10.11
CA ASP A 349 24.79 -12.37 9.78
C ASP A 349 24.04 -12.60 8.46
N GLY A 350 22.72 -12.43 8.52
CA GLY A 350 21.87 -11.98 7.41
C GLY A 350 21.37 -12.99 6.37
N GLY A 351 21.85 -14.25 6.35
CA GLY A 351 21.50 -15.21 5.30
C GLY A 351 20.61 -16.40 5.70
N ARG A 352 20.66 -16.84 6.96
CA ARG A 352 19.97 -18.06 7.42
C ARG A 352 18.53 -17.78 7.85
N CYS A 353 17.64 -18.72 7.53
CA CYS A 353 16.22 -18.61 7.83
C CYS A 353 15.94 -18.49 9.35
N CYS A 354 16.64 -19.28 10.18
CA CYS A 354 16.51 -19.22 11.64
C CYS A 354 16.91 -17.86 12.24
N VAL A 355 17.96 -17.21 11.70
CA VAL A 355 18.39 -15.87 12.11
C VAL A 355 17.32 -14.84 11.75
N PHE A 356 16.76 -14.93 10.53
CA PHE A 356 15.65 -14.07 10.11
C PHE A 356 14.42 -14.19 11.03
N VAL A 357 13.98 -15.42 11.34
CA VAL A 357 12.83 -15.65 12.23
C VAL A 357 13.13 -15.07 13.62
N THR A 358 14.30 -15.39 14.19
CA THR A 358 14.71 -14.91 15.52
C THR A 358 14.71 -13.38 15.60
N GLN A 359 15.30 -12.70 14.62
CA GLN A 359 15.33 -11.24 14.60
C GLN A 359 13.92 -10.63 14.50
N ARG A 360 13.04 -11.20 13.67
CA ARG A 360 11.67 -10.71 13.51
C ARG A 360 10.84 -10.91 14.78
N LEU A 361 10.95 -12.07 15.42
CA LEU A 361 10.28 -12.35 16.69
C LEU A 361 10.80 -11.45 17.81
N MET A 362 12.11 -11.21 17.88
CA MET A 362 12.69 -10.30 18.88
C MET A 362 12.18 -8.85 18.71
N ILE A 363 12.09 -8.37 17.46
CA ILE A 363 11.53 -7.05 17.16
C ILE A 363 10.06 -6.98 17.58
N LEU A 364 9.27 -8.01 17.27
CA LEU A 364 7.86 -8.07 17.63
C LEU A 364 7.67 -8.12 19.16
N GLN A 365 8.38 -9.01 19.86
CA GLN A 365 8.32 -9.10 21.33
C GLN A 365 8.72 -7.78 21.99
N LYS A 366 9.76 -7.10 21.48
CA LYS A 366 10.16 -5.78 21.96
C LYS A 366 9.08 -4.72 21.72
N ALA A 367 8.45 -4.71 20.55
CA ALA A 367 7.36 -3.79 20.25
C ALA A 367 6.14 -4.03 21.16
N LEU A 368 5.80 -5.30 21.44
CA LEU A 368 4.74 -5.67 22.38
C LEU A 368 5.08 -5.24 23.81
N PHE A 369 6.32 -5.46 24.25
CA PHE A 369 6.77 -5.01 25.56
C PHE A 369 6.73 -3.48 25.71
N GLU A 370 7.22 -2.74 24.71
CA GLU A 370 7.17 -1.27 24.67
C GLU A 370 5.72 -0.75 24.65
N ALA A 371 4.78 -1.51 24.06
CA ALA A 371 3.36 -1.21 24.06
C ALA A 371 2.61 -1.70 25.32
N GLY A 372 3.29 -2.32 26.30
CA GLY A 372 2.67 -2.87 27.51
C GLY A 372 1.75 -4.08 27.24
N SER A 373 1.96 -4.76 26.12
CA SER A 373 1.10 -5.81 25.58
C SER A 373 1.83 -7.14 25.38
N HIS A 374 2.91 -7.37 26.13
CA HIS A 374 3.61 -8.64 26.06
C HIS A 374 2.70 -9.79 26.56
N PRO A 375 2.56 -10.92 25.84
CA PRO A 375 1.59 -11.96 26.16
C PRO A 375 1.71 -12.50 27.60
N GLN A 376 2.94 -12.64 28.11
CA GLN A 376 3.19 -13.08 29.49
C GLN A 376 2.66 -12.10 30.55
N GLN A 377 2.60 -10.79 30.25
CA GLN A 377 2.07 -9.76 31.16
C GLN A 377 0.54 -9.63 31.01
N GLN A 378 0.02 -9.85 29.80
CA GLN A 378 -1.40 -9.69 29.51
C GLN A 378 -2.28 -10.79 30.12
N ALA A 379 -1.79 -12.03 30.21
CA ALA A 379 -2.54 -13.13 30.82
C ALA A 379 -2.95 -12.84 32.27
N GLU A 380 -2.08 -12.17 33.03
CA GLU A 380 -2.37 -11.74 34.41
C GLU A 380 -3.27 -10.51 34.45
N ALA A 381 -3.10 -9.57 33.50
CA ALA A 381 -3.88 -8.34 33.41
C ALA A 381 -5.33 -8.58 32.97
N LEU A 382 -5.61 -9.59 32.14
CA LEU A 382 -6.93 -9.85 31.58
C LEU A 382 -8.00 -10.10 32.65
N ALA A 383 -7.63 -10.69 33.78
CA ALA A 383 -8.53 -10.91 34.92
C ALA A 383 -9.10 -9.59 35.48
N TYR A 384 -8.37 -8.48 35.35
CA TYR A 384 -8.77 -7.17 35.86
C TYR A 384 -9.50 -6.30 34.83
N LEU A 385 -9.55 -6.73 33.57
CA LEU A 385 -10.07 -5.96 32.44
C LEU A 385 -11.43 -6.46 31.94
N GLN A 386 -12.05 -7.42 32.64
CA GLN A 386 -13.30 -8.06 32.20
C GLN A 386 -14.46 -7.07 31.99
N ASP A 387 -14.49 -5.97 32.75
CA ASP A 387 -15.51 -4.92 32.67
C ASP A 387 -15.04 -3.68 31.88
N ASP A 388 -13.81 -3.70 31.34
CA ASP A 388 -13.25 -2.60 30.54
C ASP A 388 -13.26 -2.95 29.05
N ALA A 389 -14.40 -2.71 28.40
CA ALA A 389 -14.60 -2.99 26.99
C ALA A 389 -13.60 -2.25 26.08
N GLN A 390 -13.14 -1.06 26.46
CA GLN A 390 -12.16 -0.30 25.68
C GLN A 390 -10.78 -0.97 25.75
N SER A 391 -10.31 -1.28 26.96
CA SER A 391 -9.03 -1.98 27.14
C SER A 391 -9.05 -3.36 26.49
N LEU A 392 -10.16 -4.11 26.59
CA LEU A 392 -10.31 -5.39 25.90
C LEU A 392 -10.22 -5.24 24.38
N ALA A 393 -10.87 -4.23 23.80
CA ALA A 393 -10.79 -3.95 22.37
C ALA A 393 -9.36 -3.60 21.93
N GLU A 394 -8.65 -2.78 22.71
CA GLU A 394 -7.25 -2.44 22.45
C GLU A 394 -6.34 -3.68 22.50
N LEU A 395 -6.46 -4.50 23.54
CA LEU A 395 -5.71 -5.76 23.65
C LEU A 395 -6.00 -6.72 22.50
N ALA A 396 -7.26 -6.84 22.09
CA ALA A 396 -7.67 -7.68 20.98
C ALA A 396 -7.06 -7.23 19.65
N LEU A 397 -6.98 -5.92 19.43
CA LEU A 397 -6.40 -5.40 18.21
C LEU A 397 -4.87 -5.53 18.20
N LEU A 398 -4.21 -5.28 19.34
CA LEU A 398 -2.77 -5.55 19.51
C LEU A 398 -2.47 -7.02 19.26
N GLY A 399 -3.29 -7.92 19.80
CA GLY A 399 -3.19 -9.36 19.57
C GLY A 399 -3.37 -9.73 18.10
N ARG A 400 -4.44 -9.23 17.44
CA ARG A 400 -4.67 -9.43 16.00
C ARG A 400 -3.51 -8.94 15.13
N GLU A 401 -2.96 -7.76 15.43
CA GLU A 401 -1.81 -7.21 14.68
C GLU A 401 -0.54 -8.05 14.91
N ALA A 402 -0.25 -8.45 16.15
CA ALA A 402 0.88 -9.32 16.44
C ALA A 402 0.77 -10.68 15.74
N LEU A 403 -0.42 -11.27 15.73
CA LEU A 403 -0.71 -12.51 15.01
C LEU A 403 -0.57 -12.33 13.49
N TRP A 404 -0.99 -11.20 12.95
CA TRP A 404 -0.76 -10.86 11.55
C TRP A 404 0.74 -10.73 11.23
N GLN A 405 1.54 -10.11 12.10
CA GLN A 405 2.99 -10.02 11.92
C GLN A 405 3.66 -11.39 12.00
N LEU A 406 3.25 -12.26 12.93
CA LEU A 406 3.73 -13.66 12.98
C LEU A 406 3.39 -14.42 11.69
N ARG A 407 2.16 -14.27 11.19
CA ARG A 407 1.76 -14.87 9.91
C ARG A 407 2.61 -14.34 8.75
N SER A 408 2.92 -13.04 8.75
CA SER A 408 3.79 -12.42 7.76
C SER A 408 5.22 -12.99 7.80
N VAL A 409 5.75 -13.28 9.00
CA VAL A 409 7.03 -14.00 9.15
C VAL A 409 6.95 -15.39 8.53
N ALA A 410 5.90 -16.16 8.83
CA ALA A 410 5.70 -17.49 8.25
C ALA A 410 5.57 -17.46 6.71
N ASP A 411 4.78 -16.53 6.18
CA ASP A 411 4.63 -16.35 4.73
C ASP A 411 5.96 -15.90 4.08
N ALA A 412 6.74 -15.05 4.75
CA ALA A 412 8.08 -14.65 4.29
C ALA A 412 9.06 -15.81 4.29
N VAL A 413 9.00 -16.72 5.27
CA VAL A 413 9.79 -17.96 5.29
C VAL A 413 9.49 -18.79 4.03
N ASN A 414 8.21 -19.07 3.79
CA ASN A 414 7.75 -19.86 2.64
C ASN A 414 8.13 -19.21 1.30
N GLY A 415 8.06 -17.88 1.21
CA GLY A 415 8.39 -17.15 -0.02
C GLY A 415 9.89 -17.02 -0.29
N ARG A 416 10.72 -16.80 0.74
CA ARG A 416 12.16 -16.55 0.60
C ARG A 416 13.00 -17.82 0.58
N TRP A 417 12.55 -18.89 1.24
CA TRP A 417 13.25 -20.18 1.30
C TRP A 417 12.38 -21.33 0.77
N PRO A 418 12.04 -21.36 -0.53
CA PRO A 418 11.15 -22.38 -1.10
C PRO A 418 11.72 -23.81 -1.03
N LYS A 419 13.03 -23.97 -0.84
CA LYS A 419 13.70 -25.28 -0.72
C LYS A 419 13.81 -25.79 0.72
N LEU A 420 13.26 -25.05 1.70
CA LEU A 420 13.38 -25.40 3.12
C LEU A 420 12.82 -26.81 3.40
N GLN A 421 11.70 -27.18 2.75
CA GLN A 421 11.02 -28.49 2.91
C GLN A 421 11.89 -29.72 2.63
N GLY A 422 12.95 -29.58 1.83
CA GLY A 422 13.86 -30.68 1.49
C GLY A 422 15.20 -30.62 2.22
N SER A 423 15.35 -29.76 3.23
CA SER A 423 16.60 -29.56 3.95
C SER A 423 16.74 -30.50 5.15
N ASP A 424 17.89 -31.16 5.27
CA ASP A 424 18.25 -31.98 6.44
C ASP A 424 18.92 -31.15 7.56
N ASP A 425 19.17 -29.85 7.34
CA ASP A 425 19.75 -28.96 8.34
C ASP A 425 18.80 -28.82 9.55
N ALA A 426 19.37 -28.93 10.75
CA ALA A 426 18.60 -28.87 11.98
C ALA A 426 17.89 -27.51 12.18
N CYS A 427 18.49 -26.41 11.70
CA CYS A 427 17.89 -25.08 11.81
C CYS A 427 16.71 -24.94 10.85
N ASP A 428 16.85 -25.46 9.62
CA ASP A 428 15.78 -25.42 8.63
C ASP A 428 14.57 -26.25 9.07
N ARG A 429 14.79 -27.44 9.66
CA ARG A 429 13.72 -28.24 10.27
C ARG A 429 13.05 -27.54 11.44
N ALA A 430 13.83 -26.93 12.33
CA ALA A 430 13.28 -26.16 13.45
C ALA A 430 12.36 -25.01 12.96
N VAL A 431 12.75 -24.30 11.90
CA VAL A 431 11.91 -23.26 11.30
C VAL A 431 10.64 -23.84 10.67
N LEU A 432 10.75 -24.91 9.89
CA LEU A 432 9.60 -25.55 9.24
C LEU A 432 8.55 -26.00 10.25
N ASP A 433 8.99 -26.72 11.26
CA ASP A 433 8.11 -27.27 12.29
C ASP A 433 7.42 -26.14 13.06
N TRP A 434 8.14 -25.06 13.38
CA TRP A 434 7.56 -23.86 14.01
C TRP A 434 6.51 -23.20 13.11
N VAL A 435 6.81 -23.00 11.82
CA VAL A 435 5.86 -22.43 10.85
C VAL A 435 4.62 -23.29 10.73
N GLN A 436 4.76 -24.62 10.65
CA GLN A 436 3.63 -25.54 10.56
C GLN A 436 2.77 -25.51 11.82
N ALA A 437 3.39 -25.55 13.00
CA ALA A 437 2.69 -25.46 14.29
C ALA A 437 1.92 -24.14 14.42
N LEU A 438 2.56 -23.01 14.11
CA LEU A 438 1.94 -21.69 14.12
C LEU A 438 0.72 -21.63 13.18
N LEU A 439 0.86 -22.08 11.94
CA LEU A 439 -0.23 -22.01 10.95
C LEU A 439 -1.41 -22.91 11.34
N ALA A 440 -1.16 -24.08 11.93
CA ALA A 440 -2.21 -24.96 12.46
C ALA A 440 -2.97 -24.30 13.62
N GLN A 441 -2.26 -23.74 14.61
CA GLN A 441 -2.86 -23.03 15.73
C GLN A 441 -3.71 -21.83 15.28
N MET A 442 -3.24 -21.07 14.28
CA MET A 442 -4.00 -19.97 13.71
C MET A 442 -5.29 -20.42 13.01
N GLN A 443 -5.27 -21.59 12.35
CA GLN A 443 -6.47 -22.15 11.75
C GLN A 443 -7.48 -22.61 12.81
N GLU A 444 -7.03 -23.27 13.87
CA GLU A 444 -7.89 -23.69 14.98
C GLU A 444 -8.55 -22.47 15.66
N MET A 445 -7.80 -21.40 15.91
CA MET A 445 -8.34 -20.16 16.48
C MET A 445 -9.38 -19.50 15.55
N ALA A 446 -9.15 -19.51 14.24
CA ALA A 446 -10.09 -18.96 13.26
C ALA A 446 -11.40 -19.76 13.18
N ILE A 447 -11.35 -21.08 13.40
CA ILE A 447 -12.53 -21.97 13.44
C ILE A 447 -13.30 -21.81 14.77
N ALA A 448 -12.58 -21.51 15.86
CA ALA A 448 -13.15 -21.31 17.19
C ALA A 448 -13.71 -19.90 17.42
N ALA A 449 -13.47 -18.95 16.51
CA ALA A 449 -14.02 -17.60 16.59
C ALA A 449 -15.52 -17.62 16.19
N PRO A 450 -16.44 -17.18 17.06
CA PRO A 450 -17.87 -17.13 16.77
C PRO A 450 -18.24 -16.12 15.69
#